data_AF-A0AAN5CB01-F1
#
_entry.id   AF-A0AAN5CB01-F1
#
_cell.length_a   1.000
_cell.length_b   1.000
_cell.length_c   1.000
_cell.angle_alpha   90.00
_cell.angle_beta   90.00
_cell.angle_gamma   90.00
#
_symmetry.space_group_name_H-M   'P 1'
#
loop_
_entity.id
_entity.type
_entity.pdbx_description
1 polymer ?
#
loop_
_entity_poly.entity_id
_entity_poly.type
_entity_poly.pdbx_seq_one_letter_code
_entity_poly.pdbx_strand_id
1 'polypeptide(L)'
;SGMASFLKRTLGPLRTFSTSPIVRLRGPLTFDGWYPRDHKPGPYPENEEERRRAAIKYGLRPEDYKPMDKDDIVRYAGDYPDLGVVTYDHKDPYESWTDRMHRRNWGEMVGMDMMNYRGDRLTFTGLESEDFTFWASVKMCLRVLVPMVLLSYYFSRDDPNALRWKNPAMPKQYPYDFARAFPFDDPRKFPIVNYSFDVEGKGHGHH
;
A
#
# COMPACT_ATOMS: atom_id res chain seq x y z
N SER A 1 -60.97 -13.76 63.16
CA SER A 1 -61.09 -12.97 61.92
C SER A 1 -60.37 -11.65 62.12
N GLY A 2 -59.38 -11.30 61.28
CA GLY A 2 -59.16 -9.88 60.98
C GLY A 2 -57.85 -9.17 61.35
N MET A 3 -56.72 -9.82 61.71
CA MET A 3 -55.46 -9.07 61.95
C MET A 3 -54.23 -9.51 61.14
N ALA A 4 -54.27 -10.62 60.40
CA ALA A 4 -53.17 -11.03 59.52
C ALA A 4 -53.30 -10.56 58.05
N SER A 5 -54.37 -9.83 57.72
CA SER A 5 -54.64 -9.35 56.34
C SER A 5 -54.31 -7.88 56.12
N PHE A 6 -53.87 -7.14 57.14
CA PHE A 6 -53.65 -5.68 57.01
C PHE A 6 -52.22 -5.30 56.59
N LEU A 7 -51.25 -6.21 56.67
CA LEU A 7 -49.84 -5.93 56.34
C LEU A 7 -49.37 -6.43 54.96
N LYS A 8 -50.30 -6.89 54.11
CA LYS A 8 -49.99 -7.30 52.71
C LYS A 8 -50.47 -6.30 51.66
N ARG A 9 -50.67 -5.01 52.00
CA ARG A 9 -51.18 -4.00 51.07
C ARG A 9 -50.33 -2.74 50.91
N THR A 10 -49.04 -2.78 51.27
CA THR A 10 -48.15 -1.60 51.17
C THR A 10 -46.83 -1.82 50.43
N LEU A 11 -46.59 -3.00 49.85
CA LEU A 11 -45.39 -3.24 49.03
C LEU A 11 -45.80 -3.88 47.69
N GLY A 12 -46.28 -3.05 46.76
CA GLY A 12 -46.32 -3.43 45.35
C GLY A 12 -44.89 -3.59 44.82
N PRO A 13 -44.65 -4.40 43.76
CA PRO A 13 -43.33 -4.54 43.20
C PRO A 13 -42.89 -3.15 42.71
N LEU A 14 -41.81 -2.64 43.28
CA LEU A 14 -41.09 -1.51 42.71
C LEU A 14 -40.70 -1.92 41.29
N ARG A 15 -41.53 -1.55 40.32
CA ARG A 15 -41.13 -1.52 38.93
C ARG A 15 -39.95 -0.57 38.93
N THR A 16 -38.74 -1.12 38.83
CA THR A 16 -37.57 -0.36 38.45
C THR A 16 -37.96 0.34 37.16
N PHE A 17 -38.26 1.63 37.24
CA PHE A 17 -38.33 2.47 36.06
C PHE A 17 -36.91 2.48 35.52
N SER A 18 -36.63 1.54 34.61
CA SER A 18 -35.40 1.59 33.86
C SER A 18 -35.37 2.95 33.19
N THR A 19 -34.42 3.80 33.56
CA THR A 19 -34.17 5.11 32.94
C THR A 19 -33.63 4.97 31.51
N SER A 20 -33.54 3.74 30.98
CA SER A 20 -33.08 3.41 29.65
C SER A 20 -33.84 4.03 28.46
N PRO A 21 -35.16 4.35 28.50
CA PRO A 21 -35.78 5.00 27.35
C PRO A 21 -35.39 6.48 27.23
N ILE A 22 -35.04 7.16 28.33
CA ILE A 22 -34.56 8.54 28.30
C ILE A 22 -33.16 8.62 27.67
N VAL A 23 -32.30 7.62 27.94
CA VAL A 23 -30.96 7.53 27.32
C VAL A 23 -31.04 7.21 25.82
N ARG A 24 -32.11 6.54 25.36
CA ARG A 24 -32.35 6.25 23.94
C ARG A 24 -33.10 7.35 23.18
N LEU A 25 -33.54 8.41 23.86
CA LEU A 25 -34.26 9.54 23.26
C LEU A 25 -33.34 10.67 22.78
N ARG A 26 -32.02 10.42 22.69
CA ARG A 26 -31.14 11.29 21.90
C ARG A 26 -31.32 10.93 20.42
N GLY A 27 -32.37 11.49 19.81
CA GLY A 27 -32.34 11.72 18.36
C GLY A 27 -31.08 12.50 17.97
N PRO A 28 -30.74 12.59 16.68
CA PRO A 28 -29.61 13.42 16.25
C PRO A 28 -29.75 14.81 16.87
N LEU A 29 -28.66 15.37 17.38
CA LEU A 29 -28.63 16.70 17.99
C LEU A 29 -29.03 17.72 16.91
N THR A 30 -30.33 18.02 16.78
CA THR A 30 -30.84 18.97 15.80
C THR A 30 -30.93 20.32 16.48
N PHE A 31 -30.10 21.25 16.05
CA PHE A 31 -30.20 22.65 16.43
C PHE A 31 -31.09 23.33 15.39
N ASP A 32 -32.01 24.18 15.86
CA ASP A 32 -32.97 24.81 14.97
C ASP A 32 -32.23 25.71 13.96
N GLY A 33 -32.51 25.54 12.67
CA GLY A 33 -31.79 26.19 11.58
C GLY A 33 -30.51 25.51 11.08
N TRP A 34 -30.07 24.40 11.69
CA TRP A 34 -28.98 23.57 11.14
C TRP A 34 -29.46 22.14 10.95
N TYR A 35 -29.63 21.78 9.68
CA TYR A 35 -29.99 20.43 9.30
C TYR A 35 -28.81 19.81 8.56
N PRO A 36 -28.34 18.62 8.96
CA PRO A 36 -27.29 17.91 8.24
C PRO A 36 -27.61 17.72 6.74
N ARG A 37 -28.88 17.71 6.35
CA ARG A 37 -29.32 17.62 4.95
C ARG A 37 -28.87 18.82 4.11
N ASP A 38 -28.86 20.01 4.69
CA ASP A 38 -28.58 21.25 3.96
C ASP A 38 -27.08 21.39 3.65
N HIS A 39 -26.24 20.63 4.36
CA HIS A 39 -24.79 20.59 4.18
C HIS A 39 -24.31 19.37 3.39
N LYS A 40 -25.22 18.47 2.97
CA LYS A 40 -24.85 17.33 2.11
C LYS A 40 -24.56 17.81 0.69
N PRO A 41 -23.61 17.20 -0.02
CA PRO A 41 -23.40 17.47 -1.44
C PRO A 41 -24.68 17.30 -2.26
N GLY A 42 -24.85 18.19 -3.24
CA GLY A 42 -25.99 18.29 -4.14
C GLY A 42 -25.62 18.07 -5.61
N PRO A 43 -26.54 18.34 -6.55
CA PRO A 43 -26.27 18.25 -7.98
C PRO A 43 -25.32 19.36 -8.46
N TYR A 44 -24.70 19.17 -9.62
CA TYR A 44 -23.79 20.14 -10.22
C TYR A 44 -24.46 21.53 -10.41
N PRO A 45 -23.80 22.64 -10.03
CA PRO A 45 -24.36 23.98 -10.18
C PRO A 45 -24.25 24.46 -11.64
N GLU A 46 -25.38 24.73 -12.27
CA GLU A 46 -25.41 25.23 -13.66
C GLU A 46 -25.45 26.77 -13.70
N ASN A 47 -26.05 27.39 -12.68
CA ASN A 47 -26.24 28.83 -12.58
C ASN A 47 -25.19 29.52 -11.68
N GLU A 48 -24.94 30.82 -11.93
CA GLU A 48 -24.05 31.64 -11.08
C GLU A 48 -24.58 31.77 -9.64
N GLU A 49 -25.90 31.87 -9.48
CA GLU A 49 -26.51 31.94 -8.14
C GLU A 49 -26.34 30.64 -7.37
N GLU A 50 -26.49 29.50 -8.04
CA GLU A 50 -26.27 28.17 -7.45
C GLU A 50 -24.81 27.98 -7.08
N ARG A 51 -23.89 28.43 -7.95
CA ARG A 51 -22.46 28.43 -7.69
C ARG A 51 -22.12 29.24 -6.44
N ARG A 52 -22.65 30.46 -6.31
CA ARG A 52 -22.44 31.30 -5.12
C ARG A 52 -23.00 30.66 -3.85
N ARG A 53 -24.18 30.04 -3.92
CA ARG A 53 -24.79 29.31 -2.78
C ARG A 53 -23.96 28.09 -2.39
N ALA A 54 -23.45 27.33 -3.37
CA ALA A 54 -22.57 26.20 -3.13
C ALA A 54 -21.24 26.62 -2.51
N ALA A 55 -20.61 27.69 -3.01
CA ALA A 55 -19.39 28.25 -2.42
C ALA A 55 -19.58 28.59 -0.93
N ILE A 56 -20.67 29.30 -0.59
CA ILE A 56 -20.99 29.65 0.79
C ILE A 56 -21.25 28.40 1.66
N LYS A 57 -21.97 27.41 1.12
CA LYS A 57 -22.24 26.13 1.82
C LYS A 57 -20.96 25.41 2.21
N TYR A 58 -19.93 25.48 1.36
CA TYR A 58 -18.61 24.89 1.60
C TYR A 58 -17.63 25.84 2.29
N GLY A 59 -18.05 27.04 2.69
CA GLY A 59 -17.16 28.02 3.33
C GLY A 59 -16.05 28.55 2.43
N LEU A 60 -16.22 28.42 1.11
CA LEU A 60 -15.30 28.93 0.09
C LEU A 60 -15.76 30.29 -0.41
N ARG A 61 -14.81 31.05 -0.93
CA ARG A 61 -15.12 32.28 -1.67
C ARG A 61 -15.73 31.92 -3.03
N PRO A 62 -16.72 32.67 -3.54
CA PRO A 62 -17.31 32.41 -4.85
C PRO A 62 -16.29 32.33 -5.99
N GLU A 63 -15.24 33.14 -5.92
CA GLU A 63 -14.14 33.18 -6.90
C GLU A 63 -13.24 31.94 -6.86
N ASP A 64 -13.04 31.34 -5.69
CA ASP A 64 -12.18 30.16 -5.50
C ASP A 64 -12.96 28.85 -5.69
N TYR A 65 -14.29 28.93 -5.71
CA TYR A 65 -15.14 27.76 -5.90
C TYR A 65 -15.15 27.32 -7.36
N LYS A 66 -14.58 26.13 -7.59
CA LYS A 66 -14.63 25.43 -8.86
C LYS A 66 -15.32 24.08 -8.66
N PRO A 67 -16.47 23.81 -9.30
CA PRO A 67 -17.07 22.48 -9.24
C PRO A 67 -16.24 21.48 -10.07
N MET A 68 -16.28 20.19 -9.70
CA MET A 68 -15.66 19.13 -10.49
C MET A 68 -16.35 18.97 -11.84
N ASP A 69 -15.57 18.62 -12.86
CA ASP A 69 -16.08 18.46 -14.22
C ASP A 69 -17.15 17.37 -14.29
N LYS A 70 -18.24 17.65 -15.01
CA LYS A 70 -19.40 16.74 -15.17
C LYS A 70 -19.05 15.53 -16.02
N ASP A 71 -18.09 15.69 -16.93
CA ASP A 71 -17.65 14.64 -17.84
C ASP A 71 -16.57 13.72 -17.21
N ASP A 72 -16.05 14.05 -16.03
CA ASP A 72 -15.08 13.21 -15.31
C ASP A 72 -15.79 12.03 -14.63
N ILE A 73 -15.74 10.87 -15.28
CA ILE A 73 -16.38 9.62 -14.81
C ILE A 73 -15.84 9.18 -13.44
N VAL A 74 -14.60 9.52 -13.10
CA VAL A 74 -13.93 9.00 -11.90
C VAL A 74 -14.10 9.94 -10.72
N ARG A 75 -14.01 11.25 -10.94
CA ARG A 75 -13.98 12.25 -9.87
C ARG A 75 -15.29 13.01 -9.69
N TYR A 76 -16.24 12.92 -10.62
CA TYR A 76 -17.49 13.66 -10.53
C TYR A 76 -18.27 13.36 -9.24
N ALA A 77 -18.54 14.40 -8.46
CA ALA A 77 -19.31 14.33 -7.22
C ALA A 77 -20.27 15.53 -7.05
N GLY A 78 -20.98 15.91 -8.12
CA GLY A 78 -22.04 16.92 -8.07
C GLY A 78 -21.52 18.34 -7.79
N ASP A 79 -22.01 18.98 -6.72
CA ASP A 79 -21.58 20.32 -6.29
C ASP A 79 -20.29 20.32 -5.43
N TYR A 80 -19.60 19.19 -5.28
CA TYR A 80 -18.39 19.15 -4.47
C TYR A 80 -17.25 19.92 -5.16
N PRO A 81 -16.51 20.79 -4.44
CA PRO A 81 -15.48 21.62 -5.05
C PRO A 81 -14.21 20.83 -5.38
N ASP A 82 -13.57 21.20 -6.49
CA ASP A 82 -12.24 20.78 -6.89
C ASP A 82 -11.18 21.70 -6.29
N LEU A 83 -10.48 21.24 -5.25
CA LEU A 83 -9.38 21.96 -4.59
C LEU A 83 -8.02 21.70 -5.26
N GLY A 84 -7.99 20.91 -6.33
CA GLY A 84 -6.75 20.40 -6.90
C GLY A 84 -6.07 19.37 -6.00
N VAL A 85 -4.80 19.07 -6.31
CA VAL A 85 -4.00 18.09 -5.57
C VAL A 85 -3.18 18.81 -4.52
N VAL A 86 -3.64 18.77 -3.27
CA VAL A 86 -2.89 19.25 -2.10
C VAL A 86 -2.52 18.06 -1.23
N THR A 87 -1.23 17.77 -1.12
CA THR A 87 -0.68 16.70 -0.29
C THR A 87 -0.37 17.20 1.11
N TYR A 88 -0.19 16.27 2.04
CA TYR A 88 0.20 16.56 3.42
C TYR A 88 1.46 17.43 3.52
N ASP A 89 2.45 17.22 2.64
CA ASP A 89 3.73 17.93 2.65
C ASP A 89 3.67 19.32 2.00
N HIS A 90 2.62 19.64 1.25
CA HIS A 90 2.40 21.01 0.76
C HIS A 90 1.99 21.98 1.86
N LYS A 91 1.53 21.46 3.01
CA LYS A 91 1.08 22.27 4.14
C LYS A 91 2.22 22.51 5.11
N ASP A 92 2.27 23.73 5.66
CA ASP A 92 3.30 24.14 6.61
C ASP A 92 3.31 23.22 7.85
N PRO A 93 4.43 22.55 8.16
CA PRO A 93 4.55 21.71 9.35
C PRO A 93 4.57 22.49 10.67
N TYR A 94 4.88 23.80 10.65
CA TYR A 94 5.05 24.61 11.86
C TYR A 94 3.78 25.34 12.30
N GLU A 95 2.76 25.38 11.45
CA GLU A 95 1.47 25.98 11.77
C GLU A 95 0.73 25.18 12.87
N SER A 96 -0.03 25.89 13.68
CA SER A 96 -0.80 25.34 14.80
C SER A 96 -2.14 24.73 14.32
N TRP A 97 -2.06 23.64 13.56
CA TRP A 97 -3.24 22.94 13.03
C TRP A 97 -4.15 22.40 14.13
N THR A 98 -5.47 22.53 13.94
CA THR A 98 -6.46 21.92 14.86
C THR A 98 -6.38 20.39 14.86
N ASP A 99 -6.20 19.78 13.68
CA ASP A 99 -5.86 18.37 13.50
C ASP A 99 -4.42 18.29 13.02
N ARG A 100 -3.51 18.10 13.98
CA ARG A 100 -2.07 18.03 13.71
C ARG A 100 -1.65 16.78 12.94
N MET A 101 -2.41 15.69 13.02
CA MET A 101 -2.09 14.45 12.30
C MET A 101 -2.27 14.61 10.80
N HIS A 102 -3.28 15.36 10.37
CA HIS A 102 -3.58 15.58 8.95
C HIS A 102 -3.24 17.00 8.46
N ARG A 103 -2.63 17.83 9.32
CA ARG A 103 -2.36 19.26 9.07
C ARG A 103 -3.61 19.98 8.55
N ARG A 104 -4.72 19.87 9.27
CA ARG A 104 -6.02 20.43 8.83
C ARG A 104 -6.66 21.29 9.90
N ASN A 105 -7.29 22.38 9.47
CA ASN A 105 -8.07 23.25 10.35
C ASN A 105 -9.54 22.84 10.41
N TRP A 106 -10.18 23.13 11.55
CA TRP A 106 -11.61 22.89 11.71
C TRP A 106 -12.39 23.81 10.77
N GLY A 107 -13.37 23.25 10.06
CA GLY A 107 -14.11 23.97 9.02
C GLY A 107 -13.37 24.14 7.69
N GLU A 108 -12.12 23.66 7.58
CA GLU A 108 -11.42 23.60 6.30
C GLU A 108 -12.05 22.53 5.39
N MET A 109 -12.20 22.88 4.12
CA MET A 109 -12.70 21.97 3.10
C MET A 109 -11.78 20.77 2.91
N VAL A 110 -12.41 19.60 2.76
CA VAL A 110 -11.72 18.33 2.56
C VAL A 110 -11.65 18.04 1.06
N GLY A 111 -10.47 17.78 0.51
CA GLY A 111 -10.37 17.33 -0.88
C GLY A 111 -10.97 15.93 -1.07
N MET A 112 -11.54 15.64 -2.24
CA MET A 112 -12.09 14.32 -2.58
C MET A 112 -11.04 13.21 -2.39
N ASP A 113 -9.80 13.48 -2.82
CA ASP A 113 -8.67 12.56 -2.73
C ASP A 113 -7.89 12.64 -1.41
N MET A 114 -8.43 13.25 -0.36
CA MET A 114 -7.74 13.38 0.94
C MET A 114 -7.24 12.03 1.45
N MET A 115 -7.98 10.95 1.21
CA MET A 115 -7.58 9.61 1.64
C MET A 115 -6.31 9.12 0.96
N ASN A 116 -5.99 9.56 -0.25
CA ASN A 116 -4.78 9.15 -0.97
C ASN A 116 -3.55 9.93 -0.49
N TYR A 117 -3.74 11.19 -0.07
CA TYR A 117 -2.66 12.12 0.27
C TYR A 117 -2.49 12.38 1.77
N ARG A 118 -2.84 11.40 2.60
CA ARG A 118 -2.53 11.45 4.03
C ARG A 118 -1.02 11.32 4.27
N GLY A 119 -0.56 11.77 5.43
CA GLY A 119 0.86 11.75 5.80
C GLY A 119 1.53 10.37 5.79
N ASP A 120 0.73 9.29 5.87
CA ASP A 120 1.20 7.90 5.82
C ASP A 120 1.18 7.29 4.41
N ARG A 121 0.77 8.03 3.38
CA ARG A 121 0.51 7.51 2.02
C ARG A 121 1.36 8.22 0.97
N LEU A 122 0.72 8.79 -0.04
CA LEU A 122 1.39 9.51 -1.11
C LEU A 122 1.55 10.96 -0.67
N THR A 123 2.76 11.34 -0.31
CA THR A 123 3.12 12.73 -0.08
C THR A 123 4.27 13.09 -0.98
N PHE A 124 4.18 14.26 -1.59
CA PHE A 124 5.24 14.79 -2.43
C PHE A 124 5.20 16.31 -2.32
N THR A 125 6.37 16.91 -2.31
CA THR A 125 6.54 18.33 -2.62
C THR A 125 6.88 18.40 -4.10
N GLY A 126 6.37 19.36 -4.87
CA GLY A 126 6.47 19.34 -6.34
C GLY A 126 7.90 19.13 -6.89
N LEU A 127 8.93 19.44 -6.10
CA LEU A 127 10.34 19.11 -6.37
C LEU A 127 10.61 17.61 -6.54
N GLU A 128 10.03 16.76 -5.69
CA GLU A 128 10.27 15.31 -5.70
C GLU A 128 9.28 14.57 -6.62
N SER A 129 8.25 15.26 -7.11
CA SER A 129 7.21 14.65 -7.95
C SER A 129 7.76 14.02 -9.22
N GLU A 130 8.84 14.57 -9.79
CA GLU A 130 9.49 14.03 -10.98
C GLU A 130 10.22 12.70 -10.72
N ASP A 131 10.79 12.54 -9.52
CA ASP A 131 11.51 11.33 -9.10
C ASP A 131 10.56 10.15 -8.84
N PHE A 132 9.35 10.44 -8.36
CA PHE A 132 8.30 9.43 -8.15
C PHE A 132 7.50 9.10 -9.42
N THR A 133 7.86 9.64 -10.59
CA THR A 133 7.21 9.24 -11.83
C THR A 133 7.43 7.75 -12.08
N PHE A 134 6.37 7.06 -12.51
CA PHE A 134 6.43 5.64 -12.84
C PHE A 134 7.59 5.32 -13.80
N TRP A 135 7.81 6.19 -14.79
CA TRP A 135 8.89 6.04 -15.76
C TRP A 135 10.29 6.26 -15.17
N ALA A 136 10.48 7.20 -14.25
CA ALA A 136 11.75 7.36 -13.54
C ALA A 136 12.07 6.11 -12.71
N SER A 137 11.08 5.59 -11.97
CA SER A 137 11.20 4.35 -11.19
C SER A 137 11.56 3.16 -12.07
N VAL A 138 10.87 2.99 -13.21
CA VAL A 138 11.18 1.93 -14.19
C VAL A 138 12.59 2.07 -14.74
N LYS A 139 13.02 3.28 -15.13
CA LYS A 139 14.39 3.53 -15.61
C LYS A 139 15.44 3.19 -14.56
N MET A 140 15.21 3.55 -13.30
CA MET A 140 16.13 3.23 -12.19
C MET A 140 16.21 1.73 -11.93
N CYS A 141 15.09 1.03 -11.95
CA CYS A 141 15.06 -0.43 -11.83
C CYS A 141 15.80 -1.10 -13.00
N LEU A 142 15.54 -0.69 -14.24
CA LEU A 142 16.21 -1.25 -15.42
C LEU A 142 17.72 -0.98 -15.40
N ARG A 143 18.14 0.22 -14.96
CA ARG A 143 19.56 0.59 -14.83
C ARG A 143 20.34 -0.36 -13.90
N VAL A 144 19.69 -0.95 -12.90
CA VAL A 144 20.34 -1.87 -11.94
C VAL A 144 20.12 -3.33 -12.34
N LEU A 145 18.89 -3.72 -12.64
CA LEU A 145 18.54 -5.12 -12.86
C LEU A 145 19.07 -5.65 -14.20
N VAL A 146 19.03 -4.86 -15.28
CA VAL A 146 19.52 -5.30 -16.60
C VAL A 146 21.00 -5.63 -16.57
N PRO A 147 21.92 -4.76 -16.10
CA PRO A 147 23.33 -5.12 -16.05
C PRO A 147 23.59 -6.26 -15.07
N MET A 148 22.86 -6.36 -13.95
CA MET A 148 23.00 -7.48 -13.02
C MET A 148 22.67 -8.82 -13.70
N VAL A 149 21.57 -8.89 -14.45
CA VAL A 149 21.17 -10.08 -15.21
C VAL A 149 22.16 -10.38 -16.34
N LEU A 150 22.58 -9.38 -17.10
CA LEU A 150 23.56 -9.56 -18.17
C LEU A 150 24.89 -10.06 -17.64
N LEU A 151 25.41 -9.46 -16.56
CA LEU A 151 26.65 -9.87 -15.92
C LEU A 151 26.54 -11.32 -15.43
N SER A 152 25.46 -11.64 -14.70
CA SER A 152 25.20 -13.00 -14.23
C SER A 152 25.14 -14.00 -15.38
N TYR A 153 24.51 -13.63 -16.50
CA TYR A 153 24.45 -14.45 -17.70
C TYR A 153 25.84 -14.65 -18.33
N TYR A 154 26.63 -13.59 -18.52
CA TYR A 154 27.98 -13.70 -19.10
C TYR A 154 28.93 -14.56 -18.26
N PHE A 155 28.83 -14.53 -16.93
CA PHE A 155 29.66 -15.35 -16.03
C PHE A 155 29.17 -16.79 -15.85
N SER A 156 27.88 -17.04 -15.98
CA SER A 156 27.27 -18.35 -15.67
C SER A 156 27.03 -19.23 -16.90
N ARG A 157 27.28 -18.74 -18.13
CA ARG A 157 27.17 -19.55 -19.35
C ARG A 157 28.03 -20.81 -19.29
N ASP A 158 27.48 -21.90 -19.83
CA ASP A 158 28.15 -23.22 -19.87
C ASP A 158 29.23 -23.33 -20.95
N ASP A 159 29.34 -22.33 -21.82
CA ASP A 159 30.32 -22.31 -22.90
C ASP A 159 31.76 -22.44 -22.37
N PRO A 160 32.65 -23.22 -23.02
CA PRO A 160 34.03 -23.42 -22.59
C PRO A 160 34.81 -22.11 -22.41
N ASN A 161 34.51 -21.12 -23.26
CA ASN A 161 35.11 -19.78 -23.31
C ASN A 161 34.36 -18.73 -22.47
N ALA A 162 33.37 -19.13 -21.67
CA ALA A 162 32.71 -18.21 -20.74
C ALA A 162 33.71 -17.69 -19.71
N LEU A 163 33.48 -16.47 -19.21
CA LEU A 163 34.31 -15.79 -18.21
C LEU A 163 34.17 -16.41 -16.81
N ARG A 164 33.95 -17.72 -16.71
CA ARG A 164 33.76 -18.41 -15.44
C ARG A 164 35.10 -18.67 -14.78
N TRP A 165 35.19 -18.35 -13.50
CA TRP A 165 36.32 -18.79 -12.69
C TRP A 165 36.34 -20.32 -12.63
N LYS A 166 37.37 -20.93 -13.21
CA LYS A 166 37.60 -22.38 -13.18
C LYS A 166 38.90 -22.64 -12.41
N ASN A 167 38.83 -23.53 -11.41
CA ASN A 167 40.04 -24.02 -10.79
C ASN A 167 40.81 -24.86 -11.82
N PRO A 168 42.12 -24.62 -12.06
CA PRO A 168 42.95 -25.45 -12.95
C PRO A 168 43.24 -26.82 -12.30
N ALA A 169 42.18 -27.58 -12.02
CA ALA A 169 42.23 -28.92 -11.49
C ALA A 169 41.65 -29.90 -12.52
N MET A 170 42.24 -31.10 -12.59
CA MET A 170 41.67 -32.19 -13.39
C MET A 170 40.25 -32.52 -12.88
N PRO A 171 39.30 -32.89 -13.76
CA PRO A 171 37.98 -33.34 -13.32
C PRO A 171 38.10 -34.45 -12.27
N LYS A 172 37.17 -34.45 -11.30
CA LYS A 172 37.12 -35.46 -10.25
C LYS A 172 36.96 -36.84 -10.89
N GLN A 173 37.95 -37.70 -10.68
CA GLN A 173 37.89 -39.09 -11.12
C GLN A 173 37.08 -39.91 -10.12
N TYR A 174 36.24 -40.81 -10.65
CA TYR A 174 35.47 -41.78 -9.89
C TYR A 174 35.85 -43.20 -10.32
N PRO A 175 35.79 -44.19 -9.42
CA PRO A 175 36.11 -45.58 -9.77
C PRO A 175 35.11 -46.19 -10.75
N TYR A 176 33.87 -45.69 -10.80
CA TYR A 176 32.82 -46.15 -11.71
C TYR A 176 32.04 -44.95 -12.28
N ASP A 177 31.41 -45.13 -13.44
CA ASP A 177 30.63 -44.08 -14.10
C ASP A 177 29.20 -44.02 -13.56
N PHE A 178 29.03 -43.29 -12.46
CA PHE A 178 27.71 -43.09 -11.82
C PHE A 178 26.79 -42.18 -12.63
N ALA A 179 27.32 -41.25 -13.44
CA ALA A 179 26.52 -40.30 -14.20
C ALA A 179 25.75 -41.01 -15.31
N ARG A 180 26.40 -41.95 -16.00
CA ARG A 180 25.77 -42.74 -17.05
C ARG A 180 24.88 -43.87 -16.52
N ALA A 181 25.18 -44.36 -15.32
CA ALA A 181 24.42 -45.43 -14.66
C ALA A 181 23.10 -44.94 -14.03
N PHE A 182 23.01 -43.66 -13.67
CA PHE A 182 21.80 -43.10 -13.09
C PHE A 182 20.63 -43.11 -14.09
N PRO A 183 19.39 -43.45 -13.70
CA PRO A 183 18.93 -43.82 -12.35
C PRO A 183 18.97 -45.32 -11.99
N PHE A 184 19.09 -46.26 -12.93
CA PHE A 184 18.86 -47.70 -12.64
C PHE A 184 19.82 -48.71 -13.32
N ASP A 185 20.89 -48.29 -14.01
CA ASP A 185 21.87 -49.22 -14.62
C ASP A 185 23.03 -49.52 -13.65
N ASP A 186 23.77 -50.62 -13.87
CA ASP A 186 24.93 -50.97 -13.04
C ASP A 186 26.16 -50.13 -13.45
N PRO A 187 26.78 -49.36 -12.54
CA PRO A 187 27.93 -48.50 -12.86
C PRO A 187 29.21 -49.25 -13.27
N ARG A 188 29.26 -50.58 -13.08
CA ARG A 188 30.40 -51.43 -13.49
C ARG A 188 30.41 -51.78 -14.97
N LYS A 189 29.29 -51.56 -15.66
CA LYS A 189 29.11 -51.91 -17.07
C LYS A 189 29.92 -51.02 -18.02
N PHE A 190 30.31 -49.83 -17.57
CA PHE A 190 31.01 -48.84 -18.37
C PHE A 190 32.53 -48.89 -18.13
N PRO A 191 33.37 -48.70 -19.16
CA PRO A 191 34.82 -48.74 -19.02
C PRO A 191 35.34 -47.56 -18.18
N ILE A 192 36.30 -47.84 -17.30
CA ILE A 192 36.94 -46.84 -16.43
C ILE A 192 38.05 -46.13 -17.23
N VAL A 193 37.98 -44.80 -17.34
CA VAL A 193 38.92 -43.97 -18.11
C VAL A 193 39.82 -43.10 -17.22
N ASN A 194 40.14 -43.56 -16.01
CA ASN A 194 40.95 -42.81 -15.06
C ASN A 194 42.43 -42.78 -15.49
N TYR A 195 43.04 -41.60 -15.45
CA TYR A 195 44.47 -41.43 -15.75
C TYR A 195 45.33 -41.85 -14.55
N SER A 196 46.42 -42.58 -14.79
CA SER A 196 47.49 -42.77 -13.80
C SER A 196 48.50 -41.61 -13.88
N PHE A 197 49.06 -41.21 -12.75
CA PHE A 197 50.07 -40.15 -12.67
C PHE A 197 51.50 -40.70 -12.67
N ASP A 198 51.66 -41.98 -13.00
CA ASP A 198 52.95 -42.64 -12.98
C ASP A 198 53.84 -42.11 -14.10
N VAL A 199 55.07 -41.74 -13.76
CA VAL A 199 56.05 -41.29 -14.74
C VAL A 199 56.59 -42.53 -15.45
N GLU A 200 56.02 -42.87 -16.60
CA GLU A 200 56.55 -43.93 -17.47
C GLU A 200 57.98 -43.56 -17.91
N GLY A 201 59.00 -44.21 -17.34
CA GLY A 201 60.38 -44.04 -17.81
C GLY A 201 61.53 -44.15 -16.80
N LYS A 202 61.34 -44.57 -15.54
CA LYS A 202 62.47 -44.98 -14.68
C LYS A 202 62.38 -46.46 -14.33
N GLY A 203 62.70 -47.30 -15.30
CA GLY A 203 63.03 -48.70 -15.05
C GLY A 203 64.17 -48.77 -14.04
N HIS A 204 63.85 -49.11 -12.79
CA HIS A 204 64.84 -49.51 -11.79
C HIS A 204 65.40 -50.85 -12.25
N GLY A 205 66.63 -50.84 -12.78
CA GLY A 205 67.44 -52.04 -12.89
C GLY A 205 67.72 -52.55 -11.49
N HIS A 206 67.10 -53.67 -11.13
CA HIS A 206 67.39 -54.39 -9.91
C HIS A 206 68.80 -55.01 -10.00
N HIS A 207 69.65 -54.64 -9.05
CA HIS A 207 70.79 -55.44 -8.59
C HIS A 207 70.30 -56.67 -7.84
#